data_AF-A0A956DY94-F1
#
_entry.id   AF-A0A956DY94-F1
#
_cell.length_a   1.000
_cell.length_b   1.000
_cell.length_c   1.000
_cell.angle_alpha   90.00
_cell.angle_beta   90.00
_cell.angle_gamma   90.00
#
_symmetry.space_group_name_H-M   'P 1'
#
loop_
_entity.id
_entity.type
_entity.pdbx_description
1 polymer ?
#
loop_
_entity_poly.entity_id
_entity_poly.type
_entity_poly.pdbx_seq_one_letter_code
_entity_poly.pdbx_strand_id
1 'polypeptide(L)'
;MAEALDKPRRSVLRSLDDTGLSRRDAERKIGRKAFVLGRLARAGIAVPRAWVLDATWFETALDRALPRKHDLKSLVRLSGTKAGDERCARAYEEMLAQPLDGELVEALNELWEQELATLPRGVAVRPSLAASGPLAGAAMRHLHSLVGLGDAQAVAEAVR
;
A
#
# COMPACT_ATOMS: atom_id res chain seq x y z
N MET A 1 9.91 37.21 -14.35
CA MET A 1 10.32 35.91 -13.78
C MET A 1 9.06 35.14 -13.48
N ALA A 2 8.77 34.11 -14.27
CA ALA A 2 7.56 33.31 -14.11
C ALA A 2 7.70 32.44 -12.84
N GLU A 3 6.82 32.70 -11.88
CA GLU A 3 6.57 31.87 -10.71
C GLU A 3 6.16 30.48 -11.22
N ALA A 4 7.06 29.52 -11.07
CA ALA A 4 6.76 28.12 -11.37
C ALA A 4 5.65 27.71 -10.40
N LEU A 5 4.42 27.70 -10.90
CA LEU A 5 3.24 27.15 -10.22
C LEU A 5 3.62 25.77 -9.68
N ASP A 6 3.87 25.72 -8.38
CA ASP A 6 4.13 24.50 -7.63
C ASP A 6 2.90 23.61 -7.85
N LYS A 7 3.05 22.60 -8.70
CA LYS A 7 1.98 21.63 -8.90
C LYS A 7 1.73 21.02 -7.53
N PRO A 8 0.48 20.98 -7.03
CA PRO A 8 0.20 20.48 -5.70
C PRO A 8 0.84 19.09 -5.58
N ARG A 9 1.80 18.97 -4.64
CA ARG A 9 2.44 17.69 -4.35
C ARG A 9 1.33 16.69 -4.08
N ARG A 10 1.35 15.58 -4.82
CA ARG A 10 0.32 14.56 -4.67
C ARG A 10 0.49 13.96 -3.28
N SER A 11 -0.55 14.02 -2.44
CA SER A 11 -0.52 13.33 -1.16
C SER A 11 -0.28 11.83 -1.36
N VAL A 12 0.76 11.31 -0.73
CA VAL A 12 1.15 9.88 -0.73
C VAL A 12 -0.01 9.00 -0.26
N LEU A 13 -0.67 9.44 0.81
CA LEU A 13 -1.82 8.79 1.42
C LEU A 13 -3.07 9.56 1.05
N ARG A 14 -4.10 8.86 0.59
CA ARG A 14 -5.35 9.49 0.14
C ARG A 14 -6.51 9.05 1.01
N SER A 15 -7.31 10.00 1.48
CA SER A 15 -8.54 9.66 2.21
C SER A 15 -9.41 8.74 1.37
N LEU A 16 -9.99 7.73 2.00
CA LEU A 16 -10.91 6.79 1.36
C LEU A 16 -12.08 7.53 0.69
N ASP A 17 -12.52 8.64 1.28
CA ASP A 17 -13.63 9.47 0.78
C ASP A 17 -13.32 10.06 -0.61
N ASP A 18 -12.03 10.34 -0.87
CA ASP A 18 -11.54 10.89 -2.14
C ASP A 18 -11.13 9.83 -3.16
N THR A 19 -11.23 8.54 -2.81
CA THR A 19 -10.87 7.43 -3.69
C THR A 19 -12.09 6.85 -4.39
N GLY A 20 -11.91 6.29 -5.58
CA GLY A 20 -12.94 5.63 -6.38
C GLY A 20 -13.73 6.56 -7.31
N LEU A 21 -13.26 7.80 -7.48
CA LEU A 21 -13.92 8.84 -8.28
C LEU A 21 -13.27 9.04 -9.66
N SER A 22 -12.06 8.50 -9.88
CA SER A 22 -11.31 8.69 -11.11
C SER A 22 -10.60 7.42 -11.57
N ARG A 23 -10.04 7.44 -12.80
CA ARG A 23 -9.25 6.32 -13.33
C ARG A 23 -8.03 5.98 -12.47
N ARG A 24 -7.52 6.93 -11.68
CA ARG A 24 -6.39 6.72 -10.76
C ARG A 24 -6.78 5.90 -9.52
N ASP A 25 -8.08 5.72 -9.33
CA ASP A 25 -8.68 4.95 -8.24
C ASP A 25 -9.32 3.66 -8.74
N ALA A 26 -8.98 3.25 -9.96
CA ALA A 26 -9.37 1.96 -10.46
C ALA A 26 -8.97 0.89 -9.45
N GLU A 27 -9.79 -0.16 -9.31
CA GLU A 27 -9.54 -1.27 -8.39
C GLU A 27 -8.11 -1.82 -8.50
N ARG A 28 -7.54 -1.83 -9.71
CA ARG A 28 -6.15 -2.25 -9.97
C ARG A 28 -5.07 -1.40 -9.28
N LYS A 29 -5.38 -0.17 -8.85
CA LYS A 29 -4.44 0.77 -8.23
C LYS A 29 -4.58 0.87 -6.72
N ILE A 30 -5.79 0.77 -6.19
CA ILE A 30 -6.03 0.88 -4.73
C ILE A 30 -6.39 -0.46 -4.07
N GLY A 31 -6.58 -1.49 -4.89
CA GLY A 31 -7.04 -2.80 -4.45
C GLY A 31 -8.53 -2.86 -4.17
N ARG A 32 -9.05 -4.10 -4.17
CA ARG A 32 -10.48 -4.38 -4.03
C ARG A 32 -11.07 -3.91 -2.71
N LYS A 33 -10.31 -4.02 -1.61
CA LYS A 33 -10.80 -3.66 -0.27
C LYS A 33 -11.07 -2.16 -0.18
N ALA A 34 -10.08 -1.34 -0.53
CA ALA A 34 -10.24 0.11 -0.57
C ALA A 34 -11.33 0.52 -1.58
N PHE A 35 -11.34 -0.09 -2.76
CA PHE A 35 -12.35 0.20 -3.78
C PHE A 35 -13.79 -0.05 -3.30
N VAL A 36 -14.04 -1.20 -2.66
CA VAL A 36 -15.35 -1.54 -2.08
C VAL A 36 -15.69 -0.62 -0.92
N LEU A 37 -14.76 -0.38 0.01
CA LEU A 37 -15.01 0.50 1.16
C LEU A 37 -15.36 1.93 0.72
N GLY A 38 -14.64 2.49 -0.25
CA GLY A 38 -14.96 3.82 -0.78
C GLY A 38 -16.34 3.84 -1.45
N ARG A 39 -16.71 2.79 -2.19
CA ARG A 39 -18.06 2.66 -2.77
C ARG A 39 -19.14 2.60 -1.69
N LEU A 40 -18.91 1.89 -0.59
CA LEU A 40 -19.85 1.81 0.53
C LEU A 40 -19.99 3.18 1.22
N ALA A 41 -18.88 3.88 1.47
CA ALA A 41 -18.89 5.24 2.03
C ALA A 41 -19.75 6.19 1.20
N ARG A 42 -19.56 6.19 -0.13
CA ARG A 42 -20.34 7.01 -1.07
C ARG A 42 -21.81 6.62 -1.16
N ALA A 43 -22.15 5.37 -0.83
CA ALA A 43 -23.53 4.92 -0.73
C ALA A 43 -24.18 5.32 0.62
N GLY A 44 -23.49 6.09 1.46
CA GLY A 44 -23.98 6.48 2.79
C GLY A 44 -23.87 5.36 3.83
N ILE A 45 -23.20 4.26 3.52
CA ILE A 45 -22.97 3.17 4.47
C ILE A 45 -21.77 3.57 5.33
N ALA A 46 -21.97 3.57 6.65
CA ALA A 46 -20.91 3.89 7.59
C ALA A 46 -19.73 2.92 7.44
N VAL A 47 -18.56 3.48 7.16
CA VAL A 47 -17.28 2.77 7.14
C VAL A 47 -16.29 3.49 8.06
N PRO A 48 -15.29 2.79 8.60
CA PRO A 48 -14.22 3.46 9.34
C PRO A 48 -13.48 4.47 8.45
N ARG A 49 -13.10 5.63 9.03
CA ARG A 49 -12.19 6.57 8.36
C ARG A 49 -10.89 5.84 8.03
N ALA A 50 -10.43 5.99 6.79
CA ALA A 50 -9.30 5.24 6.27
C ALA A 50 -8.56 6.04 5.21
N TRP A 51 -7.29 5.68 5.02
CA TRP A 51 -6.42 6.24 4.00
C TRP A 51 -5.83 5.11 3.18
N VAL A 52 -5.52 5.43 1.93
CA VAL A 52 -5.10 4.47 0.93
C VAL A 52 -3.72 4.88 0.44
N LEU A 53 -2.78 3.94 0.59
CA LEU A 53 -1.54 3.92 -0.15
C LEU A 53 -1.77 3.14 -1.45
N ASP A 54 -1.56 3.78 -2.60
CA ASP A 54 -1.80 3.10 -3.87
C ASP A 54 -0.61 2.25 -4.32
N ALA A 55 -0.89 1.32 -5.23
CA ALA A 55 0.07 0.33 -5.71
C ALA A 55 1.30 0.94 -6.38
N THR A 56 1.26 2.20 -6.82
CA THR A 56 2.44 2.80 -7.47
C THR A 56 3.62 2.96 -6.51
N TRP A 57 3.35 3.15 -5.23
CA TRP A 57 4.38 3.20 -4.19
C TRP A 57 5.06 1.85 -4.02
N PHE A 58 4.28 0.77 -3.98
CA PHE A 58 4.81 -0.59 -3.92
C PHE A 58 5.58 -0.97 -5.20
N GLU A 59 5.03 -0.67 -6.38
CA GLU A 59 5.70 -0.87 -7.68
C GLU A 59 7.05 -0.15 -7.70
N THR A 60 7.09 1.12 -7.28
CA THR A 60 8.31 1.94 -7.26
C THR A 60 9.32 1.44 -6.21
N ALA A 61 8.87 0.98 -5.04
CA ALA A 61 9.73 0.40 -4.02
C ALA A 61 10.39 -0.88 -4.52
N LEU A 62 9.62 -1.76 -5.17
CA LEU A 62 10.14 -2.98 -5.78
C LEU A 62 11.14 -2.71 -6.90
N ASP A 63 10.87 -1.74 -7.78
CA ASP A 63 11.80 -1.40 -8.86
C ASP A 63 13.16 -0.91 -8.33
N ARG A 64 13.19 -0.29 -7.14
CA ARG A 64 14.44 0.11 -6.47
C ARG A 64 15.13 -1.04 -5.73
N ALA A 65 14.35 -1.93 -5.12
CA ALA A 65 14.86 -3.00 -4.26
C ALA A 65 15.34 -4.23 -5.04
N LEU A 66 14.66 -4.58 -6.14
CA LEU A 66 14.85 -5.87 -6.78
C LEU A 66 16.17 -5.93 -7.60
N PRO A 67 16.97 -6.99 -7.46
CA PRO A 67 18.17 -7.18 -8.27
C PRO A 67 17.85 -7.28 -9.76
N ARG A 68 18.82 -6.95 -10.61
CA ARG A 68 18.71 -7.14 -12.08
C ARG A 68 18.24 -8.58 -12.40
N LYS A 69 17.27 -8.70 -13.33
CA LYS A 69 16.62 -9.96 -13.74
C LYS A 69 15.72 -10.63 -12.69
N HIS A 70 15.44 -9.96 -11.58
CA HIS A 70 14.41 -10.33 -10.60
C HIS A 70 13.19 -9.40 -10.71
N ASP A 71 12.92 -8.86 -11.90
CA ASP A 71 11.72 -8.06 -12.11
C ASP A 71 10.46 -8.89 -11.80
N LEU A 72 9.40 -8.22 -11.36
CA LEU A 72 8.13 -8.84 -10.96
C LEU A 72 7.62 -9.87 -11.99
N LYS A 73 7.72 -9.56 -13.28
CA LYS A 73 7.24 -10.45 -14.35
C LYS A 73 8.07 -11.73 -14.41
N SER A 74 9.39 -11.62 -14.26
CA SER A 74 10.29 -12.77 -14.17
C SER A 74 10.05 -13.61 -12.91
N LEU A 75 9.81 -12.99 -11.75
CA LEU A 75 9.49 -13.69 -10.50
C LEU A 75 8.18 -14.48 -10.62
N VAL A 76 7.13 -13.82 -11.10
CA VAL A 76 5.81 -14.46 -11.32
C VAL A 76 5.91 -15.62 -12.31
N ARG A 77 6.67 -15.45 -13.41
CA ARG A 77 6.84 -16.51 -14.42
C ARG A 77 7.50 -17.78 -13.87
N LEU A 78 8.37 -17.64 -12.87
CA LEU A 78 9.13 -18.77 -12.29
C LEU A 78 8.49 -19.34 -11.03
N SER A 79 7.43 -18.71 -10.51
CA SER A 79 6.73 -19.14 -9.30
C SER A 79 6.29 -20.60 -9.37
N GLY A 80 6.49 -21.35 -8.28
CA GLY A 80 6.17 -22.78 -8.20
C GLY A 80 7.26 -23.71 -8.74
N THR A 81 8.42 -23.16 -9.13
CA THR A 81 9.63 -23.94 -9.41
C THR A 81 10.65 -23.72 -8.30
N LYS A 82 11.51 -24.70 -8.01
CA LYS A 82 12.57 -24.55 -6.99
C LYS A 82 13.44 -23.30 -7.23
N ALA A 83 13.83 -23.07 -8.48
CA ALA A 83 14.63 -21.89 -8.85
C ALA A 83 13.83 -20.58 -8.73
N GLY A 84 12.51 -20.63 -8.90
CA GLY A 84 11.63 -19.50 -8.66
C GLY A 84 11.47 -19.19 -7.17
N ASP A 85 11.27 -20.21 -6.35
CA ASP A 85 11.11 -20.07 -4.90
C ASP A 85 12.37 -19.46 -4.27
N GLU A 86 13.56 -19.92 -4.67
CA GLU A 86 14.84 -19.33 -4.26
C GLU A 86 15.00 -17.87 -4.70
N ARG A 87 14.49 -17.51 -5.89
CA ARG A 87 14.52 -16.12 -6.37
C ARG A 87 13.52 -15.24 -5.63
N CYS A 88 12.33 -15.76 -5.35
CA CYS A 88 11.31 -15.07 -4.57
C CYS A 88 11.78 -14.82 -3.14
N ALA A 89 12.45 -15.79 -2.52
CA ALA A 89 13.03 -15.63 -1.19
C ALA A 89 14.08 -14.51 -1.15
N ARG A 90 15.04 -14.50 -2.08
CA ARG A 90 16.03 -13.41 -2.18
C ARG A 90 15.38 -12.05 -2.47
N ALA A 91 14.44 -12.01 -3.40
CA ALA A 91 13.70 -10.78 -3.72
C ALA A 91 12.95 -10.24 -2.49
N TYR A 92 12.36 -11.12 -1.69
CA TYR A 92 11.67 -10.76 -0.46
C TYR A 92 12.63 -10.23 0.62
N GLU A 93 13.77 -10.90 0.82
CA GLU A 93 14.82 -10.44 1.75
C GLU A 93 15.37 -9.07 1.36
N GLU A 94 15.66 -8.85 0.07
CA GLU A 94 16.14 -7.56 -0.45
C GLU A 94 15.08 -6.46 -0.30
N MET A 95 13.81 -6.77 -0.57
CA MET A 95 12.70 -5.84 -0.37
C MET A 95 12.57 -5.42 1.09
N LEU A 96 12.64 -6.39 2.02
CA LEU A 96 12.61 -6.09 3.45
C LEU A 96 13.87 -5.34 3.89
N ALA A 97 15.04 -5.58 3.31
CA ALA A 97 16.25 -4.87 3.71
C ALA A 97 16.20 -3.37 3.37
N GLN A 98 15.36 -2.95 2.42
CA GLN A 98 15.22 -1.54 2.06
C GLN A 98 14.44 -0.76 3.14
N PRO A 99 14.87 0.48 3.45
CA PRO A 99 14.06 1.38 4.23
C PRO A 99 12.81 1.80 3.44
N LEU A 100 11.74 2.14 4.16
CA LEU A 100 10.61 2.82 3.54
C LEU A 100 11.05 4.16 2.95
N ASP A 101 10.34 4.59 1.91
CA ASP A 101 10.59 5.89 1.28
C ASP A 101 10.37 7.02 2.30
N GLY A 102 11.29 7.98 2.36
CA GLY A 102 11.23 9.11 3.28
C GLY A 102 9.95 9.94 3.12
N GLU A 103 9.48 10.13 1.88
CA GLU A 103 8.23 10.86 1.59
C GLU A 103 7.02 10.12 2.18
N LEU A 104 7.02 8.79 2.15
CA LEU A 104 5.98 7.97 2.76
C LEU A 104 6.05 8.01 4.28
N VAL A 105 7.25 7.97 4.87
CA VAL A 105 7.44 8.08 6.33
C VAL A 105 6.96 9.45 6.83
N GLU A 106 7.31 10.53 6.15
CA GLU A 106 6.83 11.88 6.44
C GLU A 106 5.30 11.95 6.38
N ALA A 107 4.70 11.46 5.29
CA ALA A 107 3.24 11.44 5.14
C ALA A 107 2.53 10.62 6.23
N LEU A 108 3.12 9.50 6.68
CA LEU A 108 2.58 8.69 7.77
C LEU A 108 2.66 9.42 9.12
N ASN A 109 3.77 10.12 9.40
CA ASN A 109 3.93 10.90 10.61
C ASN A 109 2.94 12.07 10.66
N GLU A 110 2.82 12.82 9.55
CA GLU A 110 1.85 13.92 9.45
C GLU A 110 0.42 13.41 9.65
N LEU A 111 0.06 12.30 8.99
CA LEU A 111 -1.24 11.69 9.15
C LEU A 111 -1.47 11.24 10.61
N TRP A 112 -0.44 10.70 11.26
CA TRP A 112 -0.54 10.28 12.64
C TRP A 112 -0.89 11.45 13.56
N GLU A 113 -0.12 12.54 13.48
CA GLU A 113 -0.28 13.73 14.33
C GLU A 113 -1.61 14.42 14.11
N GLN A 114 -2.05 14.55 12.85
CA GLN A 114 -3.26 15.29 12.50
C GLN A 114 -4.53 14.50 12.76
N GLU A 115 -4.49 13.18 12.55
CA GLU A 115 -5.71 12.39 12.37
C GLU A 115 -5.76 11.14 13.27
N LEU A 116 -4.66 10.39 13.41
CA LEU A 116 -4.70 9.05 14.00
C LEU A 116 -4.41 8.99 15.50
N ALA A 117 -3.59 9.91 16.03
CA ALA A 117 -3.19 9.94 17.44
C ALA A 117 -4.38 10.06 18.42
N THR A 118 -5.51 10.57 17.93
CA THR A 118 -6.74 10.75 18.72
C THR A 118 -7.63 9.50 18.77
N LEU A 119 -7.29 8.46 18.01
CA LEU A 119 -8.12 7.26 17.90
C LEU A 119 -7.91 6.34 19.12
N PRO A 120 -8.93 6.11 19.96
CA PRO A 120 -8.78 5.45 21.26
C PRO A 120 -8.41 3.96 21.18
N ARG A 121 -8.55 3.34 20.00
CA ARG A 121 -8.26 1.92 19.76
C ARG A 121 -7.07 1.72 18.83
N GLY A 122 -6.31 2.78 18.58
CA GLY A 122 -5.26 2.79 17.57
C GLY A 122 -5.80 2.60 16.16
N VAL A 123 -4.91 2.21 15.25
CA VAL A 123 -5.23 2.01 13.84
C VAL A 123 -4.96 0.59 13.37
N ALA A 124 -5.46 0.29 12.17
CA ALA A 124 -5.22 -0.97 11.50
C ALA A 124 -4.59 -0.72 10.12
N VAL A 125 -3.50 -1.43 9.83
CA VAL A 125 -2.91 -1.49 8.49
C VAL A 125 -3.35 -2.80 7.84
N ARG A 126 -3.97 -2.70 6.67
CA ARG A 126 -4.58 -3.85 6.00
C ARG A 126 -4.21 -3.87 4.52
N PRO A 127 -3.66 -4.99 4.02
CA PRO A 127 -3.35 -5.12 2.61
C PRO A 127 -4.64 -5.10 1.78
N SER A 128 -4.61 -4.37 0.66
CA SER A 128 -5.71 -4.26 -0.30
C SER A 128 -5.24 -4.77 -1.66
N LEU A 129 -5.55 -6.03 -1.97
CA LEU A 129 -5.09 -6.65 -3.21
C LEU A 129 -5.81 -6.10 -4.44
N ALA A 130 -5.04 -5.76 -5.46
CA ALA A 130 -5.51 -5.41 -6.81
C ALA A 130 -5.85 -6.63 -7.68
N ALA A 131 -5.47 -7.83 -7.24
CA ALA A 131 -5.66 -9.07 -7.98
C ALA A 131 -7.00 -9.74 -7.67
N SER A 132 -7.59 -10.35 -8.69
CA SER A 132 -8.74 -11.25 -8.58
C SER A 132 -8.37 -12.66 -9.05
N GLY A 133 -9.16 -13.66 -8.65
CA GLY A 133 -8.96 -15.07 -9.03
C GLY A 133 -8.28 -15.95 -7.98
N PRO A 134 -8.04 -17.23 -8.29
CA PRO A 134 -7.59 -18.24 -7.31
C PRO A 134 -6.25 -17.91 -6.65
N LEU A 135 -5.30 -17.35 -7.40
CA LEU A 135 -3.99 -16.94 -6.90
C LEU A 135 -4.09 -15.76 -5.91
N ALA A 136 -5.01 -14.82 -6.14
CA ALA A 136 -5.28 -13.74 -5.19
C ALA A 136 -5.85 -14.28 -3.86
N GLY A 137 -6.70 -15.30 -3.94
CA GLY A 137 -7.22 -16.00 -2.76
C GLY A 137 -6.15 -16.76 -1.96
N ALA A 138 -5.18 -17.36 -2.65
CA ALA A 138 -4.02 -17.96 -1.99
C ALA A 138 -3.11 -16.90 -1.35
N ALA A 139 -2.80 -15.82 -2.07
CA ALA A 139 -1.99 -14.71 -1.57
C ALA A 139 -2.61 -14.03 -0.33
N MET A 140 -3.94 -13.86 -0.27
CA MET A 140 -4.64 -13.32 0.90
C MET A 140 -4.31 -14.06 2.20
N ARG A 141 -4.01 -15.36 2.16
CA ARG A 141 -3.72 -16.15 3.37
C ARG A 141 -2.37 -15.81 4.00
N HIS A 142 -1.47 -15.22 3.21
CA HIS A 142 -0.12 -14.83 3.62
C HIS A 142 -0.01 -13.33 3.89
N LEU A 143 -1.10 -12.59 3.71
CA LEU A 143 -1.16 -11.15 3.90
C LEU A 143 -1.84 -10.83 5.22
N HIS A 144 -1.08 -10.29 6.16
CA HIS A 144 -1.55 -10.05 7.52
C HIS A 144 -2.17 -8.66 7.66
N SER A 145 -3.26 -8.57 8.41
CA SER A 145 -3.76 -7.29 8.92
C SER A 145 -3.19 -7.09 10.31
N LEU A 146 -2.58 -5.93 10.54
CA LEU A 146 -2.11 -5.51 11.87
C LEU A 146 -3.11 -4.51 12.42
N VAL A 147 -3.44 -4.62 13.71
CA VAL A 147 -4.50 -3.85 14.37
C VAL A 147 -4.03 -3.36 15.74
N GLY A 148 -4.61 -2.26 16.22
CA GLY A 148 -4.26 -1.70 17.52
C GLY A 148 -2.91 -0.99 17.53
N LEU A 149 -2.45 -0.50 16.37
CA LEU A 149 -1.19 0.22 16.25
C LEU A 149 -1.33 1.59 16.92
N GLY A 150 -0.46 1.86 17.89
CA GLY A 150 -0.58 2.97 18.85
C GLY A 150 0.38 4.14 18.62
N ASP A 151 1.25 4.07 17.62
CA ASP A 151 2.17 5.15 17.24
C ASP A 151 2.51 5.09 15.73
N ALA A 152 3.08 6.19 15.21
CA ALA A 152 3.43 6.31 13.80
C ALA A 152 4.49 5.29 13.36
N GLN A 153 5.44 4.94 14.24
CA GLN A 153 6.49 3.98 13.96
C GLN A 153 5.92 2.57 13.74
N ALA A 154 4.98 2.15 14.57
CA ALA A 154 4.27 0.88 14.45
C ALA A 154 3.43 0.82 13.16
N VAL A 155 2.88 1.95 12.72
CA VAL A 155 2.19 2.05 11.43
C VAL A 155 3.17 1.91 10.26
N ALA A 156 4.30 2.60 10.31
CA ALA A 156 5.33 2.49 9.27
C ALA A 156 5.87 1.06 9.18
N GLU A 157 6.21 0.43 10.31
CA GLU A 157 6.66 -0.97 10.34
C GLU A 157 5.59 -1.92 9.80
N ALA A 158 4.31 -1.65 10.06
CA ALA A 158 3.21 -2.45 9.53
C ALA A 158 2.96 -2.28 8.01
N VAL A 159 3.45 -1.19 7.41
CA VAL A 159 3.36 -0.94 5.95
C VAL A 159 4.47 -1.64 5.18
N ARG A 160 5.62 -1.87 5.82
CA ARG A 160 6.78 -2.58 5.27
C ARG A 160 6.47 -4.07 5.03
#